data_AF-A0A8J8DC99-F1
#
_entry.id   AF-A0A8J8DC99-F1
#
_cell.length_a   1.000
_cell.length_b   1.000
_cell.length_c   1.000
_cell.angle_alpha   90.00
_cell.angle_beta   90.00
_cell.angle_gamma   90.00
#
_symmetry.space_group_name_H-M   'P 1'
#
loop_
_entity.id
_entity.type
_entity.pdbx_description
1 polymer ?
#
loop_
_entity_poly.entity_id
_entity_poly.type
_entity_poly.pdbx_seq_one_letter_code
_entity_poly.pdbx_strand_id
1 'polypeptide(L)'
;MRTPKIPRPEGPYLSPRELARMLGVSVDVVYIWIEEGRVASLKIHYGRRIYHWIPEEEVERLKKEKPPKDILLSTREAAEMLGVSQIVVGDLIRSGKLRAIKVGLHYKIPETEILKLKSQ
;
A
#
# COMPACT_ATOMS: atom_id res chain seq x y z
N MET A 1 -5.48 22.91 -21.31
CA MET A 1 -4.78 21.62 -21.17
C MET A 1 -5.81 20.50 -21.15
N ARG A 2 -5.84 19.61 -22.16
CA ARG A 2 -6.71 18.43 -22.13
C ARG A 2 -6.06 17.41 -21.20
N THR A 3 -6.68 17.09 -20.06
CA THR A 3 -6.29 15.93 -19.27
C THR A 3 -6.28 14.71 -20.20
N PRO A 4 -5.19 13.93 -20.28
CA PRO A 4 -5.20 12.71 -21.06
C PRO A 4 -6.36 11.85 -20.54
N LYS A 5 -7.21 11.39 -21.46
CA LYS A 5 -8.36 10.54 -21.14
C LYS A 5 -7.82 9.26 -20.53
N ILE A 6 -7.85 9.16 -19.20
CA ILE A 6 -7.37 8.01 -18.46
C ILE A 6 -8.18 6.81 -18.99
N PRO A 7 -7.53 5.70 -19.41
CA PRO A 7 -8.25 4.54 -19.95
C PRO A 7 -8.99 3.84 -18.83
N ARG A 8 -10.20 4.32 -18.53
CA ARG A 8 -11.11 3.76 -17.53
C ARG A 8 -11.92 2.65 -18.19
N PRO A 9 -11.92 1.42 -17.65
CA PRO A 9 -12.80 0.36 -18.11
C PRO A 9 -14.27 0.73 -17.87
N GLU A 10 -15.17 0.23 -18.71
CA GLU A 10 -16.61 0.38 -18.50
C GLU A 10 -17.05 -0.46 -17.30
N GLY A 11 -17.80 0.15 -16.36
CA GLY A 11 -18.27 -0.49 -15.13
C GLY A 11 -17.77 0.19 -13.85
N PRO A 12 -18.17 -0.32 -12.66
CA PRO A 12 -17.86 0.28 -11.38
C PRO A 12 -16.43 -0.09 -10.95
N TYR A 13 -15.46 0.63 -11.51
CA TYR A 13 -14.05 0.51 -11.15
C TYR A 13 -13.54 1.79 -10.48
N LEU A 14 -12.76 1.63 -9.42
CA LEU A 14 -12.09 2.71 -8.72
C LEU A 14 -10.59 2.69 -9.02
N SER A 15 -10.01 3.87 -9.19
CA SER A 15 -8.55 4.04 -9.18
C SER A 15 -8.00 3.89 -7.76
N PRO A 16 -6.71 3.53 -7.60
CA PRO A 16 -6.07 3.48 -6.28
C PRO A 16 -6.23 4.76 -5.47
N ARG A 17 -6.26 5.92 -6.14
CA ARG A 17 -6.48 7.23 -5.51
C ARG A 17 -7.91 7.45 -5.02
N GLU A 18 -8.91 6.93 -5.72
CA GLU A 18 -10.30 6.98 -5.25
C GLU A 18 -10.48 6.04 -4.05
N LEU A 19 -9.94 4.82 -4.14
CA LEU A 19 -10.00 3.85 -3.04
C LEU A 19 -9.32 4.38 -1.78
N ALA A 20 -8.11 4.94 -1.91
CA ALA A 20 -7.36 5.50 -0.80
C ALA A 20 -8.15 6.59 -0.06
N ARG A 21 -8.76 7.52 -0.81
CA ARG A 21 -9.60 8.58 -0.24
C ARG A 21 -10.84 8.02 0.44
N MET A 22 -11.46 7.00 -0.15
CA MET A 22 -12.67 6.38 0.39
C MET A 22 -12.41 5.60 1.69
N LEU A 23 -11.24 4.99 1.81
CA LEU A 23 -10.82 4.21 2.98
C LEU A 23 -10.02 5.02 4.01
N GLY A 24 -9.66 6.27 3.69
CA GLY A 24 -8.84 7.11 4.56
C GLY A 24 -7.41 6.61 4.75
N VAL A 25 -6.87 5.90 3.75
CA VAL A 25 -5.49 5.38 3.73
C VAL A 25 -4.64 6.12 2.69
N SER A 26 -3.32 5.96 2.72
CA SER A 26 -2.48 6.53 1.67
C SER A 26 -2.61 5.73 0.36
N VAL A 27 -2.32 6.38 -0.77
CA VAL A 27 -2.35 5.71 -2.08
C VAL A 27 -1.31 4.59 -2.14
N ASP A 28 -0.19 4.76 -1.46
CA ASP A 28 0.85 3.73 -1.33
C ASP A 28 0.30 2.46 -0.68
N VAL A 29 -0.53 2.57 0.38
CA VAL A 29 -1.18 1.41 1.02
C VAL A 29 -2.02 0.62 0.02
N VAL A 30 -2.74 1.30 -0.87
CA VAL A 30 -3.54 0.63 -1.88
C VAL A 30 -2.66 -0.13 -2.88
N TYR A 31 -1.55 0.46 -3.32
CA TYR A 31 -0.60 -0.26 -4.17
C TYR A 31 0.03 -1.45 -3.46
N ILE A 32 0.31 -1.32 -2.17
CA ILE A 32 0.80 -2.42 -1.33
C ILE A 32 -0.20 -3.58 -1.33
N TRP A 33 -1.48 -3.31 -1.07
CA TRP A 33 -2.49 -4.37 -1.07
C TRP A 33 -2.65 -5.03 -2.44
N ILE A 34 -2.47 -4.27 -3.53
CA ILE A 34 -2.47 -4.81 -4.89
C ILE A 34 -1.27 -5.72 -5.14
N GLU A 35 -0.07 -5.30 -4.75
CA GLU A 35 1.17 -6.08 -4.93
C GLU A 35 1.17 -7.34 -4.04
N GLU A 36 0.59 -7.27 -2.83
CA GLU A 36 0.40 -8.42 -1.94
C GLU A 36 -0.72 -9.37 -2.41
N GLY A 37 -1.49 -8.99 -3.44
CA GLY A 37 -2.66 -9.76 -3.90
C GLY A 37 -3.84 -9.74 -2.91
N ARG A 38 -3.81 -8.85 -1.91
CA ARG A 38 -4.92 -8.62 -0.97
C ARG A 38 -6.09 -7.91 -1.61
N VAL A 39 -5.84 -7.15 -2.68
CA VAL A 39 -6.84 -6.45 -3.48
C VAL A 39 -6.63 -6.79 -4.94
N ALA A 40 -7.66 -7.36 -5.56
CA ALA A 40 -7.65 -7.61 -6.99
C ALA A 40 -7.69 -6.27 -7.74
N SER A 41 -6.85 -6.15 -8.78
CA SER A 41 -6.90 -5.00 -9.67
C SER A 41 -6.67 -5.42 -11.12
N LEU A 42 -7.40 -4.77 -12.03
CA LEU A 42 -7.20 -4.87 -13.45
C LEU A 42 -6.05 -3.94 -13.86
N LYS A 43 -4.99 -4.51 -14.45
CA LYS A 43 -3.84 -3.78 -14.96
C LYS A 43 -4.05 -3.43 -16.44
N ILE A 44 -4.22 -2.15 -16.75
CA ILE A 44 -4.34 -1.64 -18.13
C ILE A 44 -3.04 -0.95 -18.52
N HIS A 45 -2.41 -1.44 -19.59
CA HIS A 45 -1.22 -0.83 -20.16
C HIS A 45 -1.62 0.25 -21.16
N TYR A 46 -1.10 1.47 -20.99
CA TYR A 46 -1.34 2.58 -21.90
C TYR A 46 -0.05 3.37 -22.14
N GLY A 47 0.53 3.17 -23.32
CA GLY A 47 1.89 3.64 -23.62
C GLY A 47 2.91 3.01 -22.66
N ARG A 48 3.72 3.85 -22.01
CA ARG A 48 4.71 3.43 -21.00
C ARG A 48 4.16 3.37 -19.56
N ARG A 49 2.85 3.59 -19.38
CA ARG A 49 2.22 3.65 -18.05
C ARG A 49 1.31 2.45 -17.83
N ILE A 50 1.28 1.99 -16.58
CA ILE A 50 0.37 0.95 -16.10
C ILE A 50 -0.67 1.62 -15.21
N TYR A 51 -1.94 1.37 -15.50
CA TYR A 51 -3.08 1.85 -14.73
C TYR A 51 -3.71 0.67 -14.00
N HIS A 52 -3.97 0.84 -12.71
CA HIS A 52 -4.66 -0.15 -11.89
C HIS A 52 -6.11 0.30 -11.69
N TRP A 53 -7.03 -0.65 -11.85
CA TRP A 53 -8.46 -0.43 -11.65
C TRP A 53 -9.01 -1.50 -10.71
N ILE A 54 -9.52 -1.07 -9.57
CA ILE A 54 -10.02 -1.94 -8.52
C ILE A 54 -11.53 -2.10 -8.72
N PRO A 55 -12.07 -3.32 -8.88
CA PRO A 55 -13.51 -3.57 -8.94
C PRO A 55 -14.21 -3.06 -7.68
N GLU A 56 -15.42 -2.53 -7.80
CA GLU A 56 -16.21 -2.07 -6.65
C GLU A 56 -16.48 -3.18 -5.62
N GLU A 57 -16.60 -4.43 -6.05
CA GLU A 57 -16.75 -5.60 -5.17
C GLU A 57 -15.59 -5.72 -4.15
N GLU A 58 -14.35 -5.47 -4.60
CA GLU A 58 -13.17 -5.44 -3.74
C GLU A 58 -13.26 -4.27 -2.75
N VAL A 59 -13.76 -3.12 -3.21
CA VAL A 59 -13.93 -1.92 -2.38
C VAL A 59 -14.96 -2.17 -1.29
N GLU A 60 -16.08 -2.81 -1.61
CA GLU A 60 -17.08 -3.20 -0.64
C GLU A 60 -16.55 -4.23 0.37
N ARG A 61 -15.77 -5.21 -0.08
CA ARG A 61 -15.10 -6.15 0.83
C ARG A 61 -14.20 -5.42 1.82
N LEU A 62 -13.34 -4.52 1.34
CA LEU A 62 -12.43 -3.75 2.18
C LEU A 62 -13.18 -2.84 3.15
N LYS A 63 -14.28 -2.21 2.73
CA LYS A 63 -15.14 -1.42 3.62
C LYS A 63 -15.71 -2.27 4.75
N LYS A 64 -16.17 -3.48 4.47
CA LYS A 64 -16.74 -4.41 5.47
C LYS A 64 -15.66 -4.93 6.42
N GLU A 65 -14.47 -5.22 5.92
CA GLU A 65 -13.37 -5.74 6.74
C GLU A 65 -12.77 -4.70 7.68
N LYS A 66 -13.10 -3.40 7.52
CA LYS A 66 -12.41 -2.24 8.11
C LYS A 66 -10.92 -2.34 7.81
N PRO A 67 -10.38 -1.61 6.83
CA PRO A 67 -8.95 -1.66 6.58
C PRO A 67 -8.25 -1.33 7.91
N PRO A 68 -7.22 -2.11 8.31
CA PRO A 68 -6.30 -1.58 9.29
C PRO A 68 -5.90 -0.22 8.76
N LYS A 69 -5.96 0.82 9.59
CA LYS A 69 -5.25 2.06 9.28
C LYS A 69 -3.77 1.70 9.29
N ASP A 70 -3.30 1.07 8.22
CA ASP A 70 -1.92 0.71 8.01
C ASP A 70 -1.21 2.03 7.74
N ILE A 71 -0.82 2.72 8.81
CA ILE A 71 0.05 3.86 8.73
C ILE A 71 1.39 3.34 8.20
N LEU A 72 1.81 3.82 7.03
CA LEU A 72 3.09 3.44 6.44
C LEU A 72 4.20 4.28 7.05
N LEU A 73 4.98 3.65 7.90
CA LEU A 73 6.11 4.24 8.57
C LEU A 73 7.35 4.17 7.67
N SER A 74 8.16 5.21 7.73
CA SER A 74 9.54 5.16 7.25
C SER A 74 10.40 4.27 8.15
N THR A 75 11.58 3.88 7.66
CA THR A 75 12.58 3.18 8.48
C THR A 75 12.94 3.93 9.75
N ARG A 76 12.88 5.27 9.73
CA ARG A 76 13.11 6.11 10.89
C ARG A 76 11.96 6.01 11.90
N GLU A 77 10.73 6.21 11.47
CA GLU A 77 9.56 6.13 12.37
C GLU A 77 9.42 4.73 12.96
N ALA A 78 9.68 3.69 12.16
CA ALA A 78 9.73 2.31 12.64
C ALA A 78 10.84 2.10 13.69
N ALA A 79 12.02 2.69 13.48
CA ALA A 79 13.13 2.61 14.44
C ALA A 79 12.77 3.30 15.77
N GLU A 80 12.14 4.47 15.71
CA GLU A 80 11.65 5.20 16.89
C GLU A 80 10.58 4.40 17.66
N MET A 81 9.66 3.73 16.97
CA MET A 81 8.63 2.89 17.61
C MET A 81 9.19 1.62 18.25
N LEU A 82 10.20 1.00 17.62
CA LEU A 82 10.85 -0.22 18.10
C LEU A 82 11.95 0.07 19.14
N GLY A 83 12.37 1.33 19.30
CA GLY A 83 13.49 1.71 20.16
C GLY A 83 14.84 1.17 19.68
N VAL A 84 15.00 0.93 18.37
CA VAL A 84 16.22 0.40 17.75
C VAL A 84 16.83 1.40 16.77
N SER A 85 18.01 1.12 16.23
CA SER A 85 18.62 1.96 15.19
C SER A 85 18.00 1.70 13.81
N GLN A 86 18.07 2.69 12.92
CA GLN A 86 17.62 2.53 11.51
C GLN A 86 18.38 1.41 10.78
N ILE A 87 19.63 1.14 11.19
CA ILE A 87 20.44 0.05 10.64
C ILE A 87 19.80 -1.29 11.01
N VAL A 88 19.42 -1.49 12.28
CA VAL A 88 18.75 -2.70 12.74
C VAL A 88 17.42 -2.90 12.01
N VAL A 89 16.63 -1.84 11.80
CA VAL A 89 15.41 -1.93 10.97
C VAL A 89 15.75 -2.39 9.54
N GLY A 90 16.78 -1.82 8.92
CA GLY A 90 17.26 -2.26 7.61
C GLY A 90 17.69 -3.73 7.59
N ASP A 91 18.36 -4.21 8.64
CA ASP A 91 18.77 -5.60 8.78
C ASP A 91 17.57 -6.53 8.98
N LEU A 92 16.56 -6.12 9.75
CA LEU A 92 15.30 -6.86 9.92
C LEU A 92 14.55 -6.99 8.59
N ILE A 93 14.58 -5.94 7.77
CA ILE A 93 13.99 -5.98 6.41
C ILE A 93 14.78 -6.93 5.52
N ARG A 94 16.11 -6.82 5.48
CA ARG A 94 16.96 -7.67 4.63
C ARG A 94 16.93 -9.14 5.05
N SER A 95 16.78 -9.42 6.34
CA SER A 95 16.63 -10.77 6.89
C SER A 95 15.21 -11.32 6.77
N GLY A 96 14.25 -10.54 6.26
CA GLY A 96 12.86 -10.95 6.08
C GLY A 96 12.03 -11.03 7.39
N LYS A 97 12.61 -10.62 8.52
CA LYS A 97 11.91 -10.58 9.82
C LYS A 97 10.93 -9.42 9.94
N LEU A 98 11.16 -8.34 9.19
CA LEU A 98 10.27 -7.19 9.10
C LEU A 98 9.83 -7.03 7.65
N ARG A 99 8.52 -7.15 7.40
CA ARG A 99 7.97 -6.87 6.07
C ARG A 99 8.01 -5.37 5.80
N ALA A 100 8.69 -5.00 4.73
CA ALA A 100 8.75 -3.63 4.25
C ALA A 100 8.76 -3.59 2.73
N ILE A 101 8.25 -2.50 2.19
CA ILE A 101 8.02 -2.34 0.77
C ILE A 101 8.94 -1.25 0.24
N LYS A 102 9.70 -1.60 -0.79
CA LYS A 102 10.67 -0.71 -1.39
C LYS A 102 9.96 0.27 -2.32
N VAL A 103 9.83 1.52 -1.90
CA VAL A 103 9.30 2.64 -2.68
C VAL A 103 10.47 3.49 -3.13
N GLY A 104 10.99 3.20 -4.33
CA GLY A 104 12.19 3.84 -4.88
C GLY A 104 13.45 3.51 -4.07
N LEU A 105 14.05 4.53 -3.45
CA LEU A 105 15.23 4.41 -2.58
C LEU A 105 14.88 4.16 -1.11
N HIS A 106 13.60 4.22 -0.74
CA HIS A 106 13.15 4.13 0.65
C HIS A 106 12.33 2.88 0.89
N TYR A 107 12.28 2.44 2.16
CA TYR A 107 11.37 1.40 2.61
C TYR A 107 10.18 2.02 3.34
N LYS A 108 8.99 1.47 3.09
CA LYS A 108 7.74 1.77 3.78
C LYS A 108 7.30 0.52 4.53
N ILE A 109 7.08 0.68 5.82
CA ILE A 109 6.79 -0.42 6.75
C ILE A 109 5.38 -0.20 7.28
N PRO A 110 4.47 -1.17 7.14
CA PRO A 110 3.16 -1.10 7.79
C PRO A 110 3.32 -1.06 9.31
N GLU A 111 2.66 -0.11 9.98
CA GLU A 111 2.65 -0.02 11.45
C GLU A 111 2.15 -1.32 12.09
N THR A 112 1.22 -2.04 11.44
CA THR A 112 0.74 -3.33 11.92
C THR A 112 1.84 -4.38 12.04
N GLU A 113 2.83 -4.37 11.14
CA GLU A 113 3.99 -5.27 11.22
C GLU A 113 4.91 -4.89 12.38
N ILE A 114 5.06 -3.60 12.67
CA ILE A 114 5.81 -3.11 13.84
C ILE A 114 5.13 -3.52 15.14
N LEU A 115 3.80 -3.37 15.23
CA LEU A 115 3.01 -3.76 16.39
C LEU A 115 3.12 -5.27 16.65
N LYS A 116 3.04 -6.10 15.60
CA LYS A 116 3.25 -7.56 15.72
C LYS A 116 4.59 -7.91 16.34
N LEU A 117 5.67 -7.26 15.90
CA LEU A 117 7.01 -7.47 16.42
C LEU A 117 7.16 -7.02 17.89
N LYS A 118 6.44 -5.97 18.30
CA LYS A 118 6.47 -5.47 19.67
C LYS A 118 5.68 -6.34 20.64
N SER A 119 4.66 -7.05 20.16
CA SER A 119 3.85 -7.99 20.94
C SER A 119 4.45 -9.39 21.06
N GLN A 120 5.66 -9.61 20.54
CA GLN A 120 6.37 -10.89 20.53
C GLN A 120 7.54 -10.87 21.52
#